data_AF-A0A1Z9TI92-F1
#
_entry.id   AF-A0A1Z9TI92-F1
#
_cell.length_a   1.000
_cell.length_b   1.000
_cell.length_c   1.000
_cell.angle_alpha   90.00
_cell.angle_beta   90.00
_cell.angle_gamma   90.00
#
_symmetry.space_group_name_H-M   'P 1'
#
loop_
_entity.id
_entity.type
_entity.pdbx_description
1 polymer ?
#
loop_
_entity_poly.entity_id
_entity_poly.type
_entity_poly.pdbx_seq_one_letter_code
_entity_poly.pdbx_strand_id
1 'polypeptide(L)'
;MQKFGKELINYKPTYFDKVFLRRILASFLDILICLLLASIVWVVTNAIGFFTFGITKKAIPFILPVILIVYYIYSLGGRKGITFGMKLFKIDLLNNKNQSLGIKELLIYNIIFFLVTPIGAIFLISIIFPLFNSQRKCLQDYIFKTKFILMD
;
A
#
# COMPACT_ATOMS: atom_id res chain seq x y z
N MET A 1 10.25 26.02 -41.07
CA MET A 1 9.81 26.63 -39.80
C MET A 1 8.30 26.81 -39.85
N GLN A 2 7.58 26.59 -38.72
CA GLN A 2 6.11 26.60 -38.54
C GLN A 2 5.41 25.35 -39.13
N LYS A 3 4.64 24.50 -38.44
CA LYS A 3 3.91 24.56 -37.16
C LYS A 3 3.91 23.14 -36.52
N PHE A 4 4.73 22.90 -35.50
CA PHE A 4 4.52 21.78 -34.55
C PHE A 4 4.34 22.37 -33.14
N GLY A 5 3.52 23.41 -33.08
CA GLY A 5 3.13 24.06 -31.83
C GLY A 5 2.08 23.21 -31.13
N LYS A 6 2.51 22.51 -30.08
CA LYS A 6 1.75 22.24 -28.85
C LYS A 6 0.24 22.04 -29.04
N GLU A 7 -0.15 20.90 -29.61
CA GLU A 7 -1.33 20.23 -29.04
C GLU A 7 -0.83 19.52 -27.78
N LEU A 8 -0.76 20.27 -26.68
CA LEU A 8 -0.73 19.65 -25.36
C LEU A 8 -2.06 18.91 -25.24
N ILE A 9 -2.01 17.61 -25.54
CA ILE A 9 -3.13 16.68 -25.36
C ILE A 9 -3.67 16.95 -23.96
N ASN A 10 -4.85 17.56 -23.88
CA ASN A 10 -5.49 17.90 -22.63
C ASN A 10 -6.06 16.60 -22.05
N TYR A 11 -5.16 15.74 -21.57
CA TYR A 11 -5.49 14.43 -21.04
C TYR A 11 -6.23 14.64 -19.72
N LYS A 12 -7.57 14.56 -19.78
CA LYS A 12 -8.39 14.53 -18.58
C LYS A 12 -8.27 13.13 -17.97
N PRO A 13 -7.72 12.97 -16.76
CA PRO A 13 -7.58 11.66 -16.14
C PRO A 13 -8.97 11.05 -15.91
N THR A 14 -9.13 9.80 -16.33
CA THR A 14 -10.36 9.02 -16.11
C THR A 14 -10.57 8.82 -14.61
N TYR A 15 -11.80 8.52 -14.20
CA TYR A 15 -12.11 8.16 -12.81
C TYR A 15 -11.14 7.09 -12.25
N PHE A 16 -10.90 6.01 -13.00
CA PHE A 16 -9.99 4.95 -12.59
C PHE A 16 -8.52 5.39 -12.53
N ASP A 17 -8.09 6.35 -13.34
CA ASP A 17 -6.73 6.89 -13.29
C ASP A 17 -6.52 7.71 -12.00
N LYS A 18 -7.54 8.49 -11.58
CA LYS A 18 -7.52 9.22 -10.29
C LYS A 18 -7.45 8.27 -9.10
N VAL A 19 -8.26 7.20 -9.13
CA VAL A 19 -8.24 6.14 -8.10
C VAL A 19 -6.88 5.48 -8.04
N PHE A 20 -6.30 5.14 -9.20
CA PHE A 20 -4.99 4.51 -9.29
C PHE A 20 -3.87 5.40 -8.72
N LEU A 21 -3.87 6.70 -9.06
CA LEU A 21 -2.90 7.65 -8.51
C LEU A 21 -3.01 7.79 -6.99
N ARG A 22 -4.24 7.95 -6.46
CA ARG A 22 -4.46 8.00 -5.01
C ARG A 22 -4.03 6.71 -4.33
N ARG A 23 -4.21 5.56 -4.98
CA ARG A 23 -3.73 4.27 -4.47
C ARG A 23 -2.21 4.22 -4.40
N ILE A 24 -1.50 4.66 -5.44
CA ILE A 24 -0.02 4.72 -5.42
C ILE A 24 0.45 5.60 -4.26
N LEU A 25 -0.15 6.78 -4.10
CA LEU A 25 0.22 7.71 -3.02
C LEU A 25 -0.10 7.13 -1.63
N ALA A 26 -1.26 6.48 -1.46
CA ALA A 26 -1.63 5.80 -0.22
C ALA A 26 -0.63 4.70 0.14
N SER A 27 -0.30 3.86 -0.84
CA SER A 27 0.69 2.80 -0.71
C SER A 27 2.08 3.34 -0.36
N PHE A 28 2.50 4.42 -1.00
CA PHE A 28 3.78 5.06 -0.69
C PHE A 28 3.83 5.57 0.76
N LEU A 29 2.74 6.19 1.22
CA LEU A 29 2.65 6.65 2.60
C LEU A 29 2.65 5.50 3.61
N ASP A 30 1.88 4.43 3.36
CA ASP A 30 1.85 3.25 4.21
C ASP A 30 3.25 2.62 4.32
N ILE A 31 3.99 2.50 3.21
CA ILE A 31 5.37 2.02 3.18
C ILE A 31 6.30 2.96 3.96
N LEU A 32 6.18 4.28 3.78
CA LEU A 32 6.99 5.26 4.49
C LEU A 32 6.80 5.17 6.01
N ILE A 33 5.56 5.05 6.48
CA ILE A 33 5.27 4.87 7.90
C ILE A 33 5.87 3.58 8.43
N CYS A 34 5.73 2.48 7.70
CA CYS A 34 6.33 1.19 8.08
C CYS A 34 7.86 1.28 8.14
N LEU A 35 8.50 1.98 7.21
CA LEU A 35 9.95 2.21 7.20
C LEU A 35 10.42 3.06 8.38
N LEU A 36 9.68 4.11 8.74
CA LEU A 36 9.98 4.93 9.90
C LEU A 36 9.88 4.13 11.20
N LEU A 37 8.81 3.34 11.36
CA LEU A 37 8.65 2.44 12.51
C LEU A 37 9.78 1.40 12.56
N ALA A 38 10.12 0.80 11.42
CA ALA A 38 11.23 -0.15 11.32
C ALA A 38 12.58 0.47 11.70
N SER A 39 12.84 1.72 11.27
CA SER A 39 14.06 2.45 11.62
C SER A 39 14.17 2.69 13.13
N ILE A 40 13.09 3.15 13.78
CA ILE A 40 13.04 3.36 15.23
C ILE A 40 13.33 2.05 15.97
N VAL A 41 12.62 0.97 15.61
CA VAL A 41 12.79 -0.33 16.28
C VAL A 41 14.19 -0.89 16.02
N TRP A 42 14.77 -0.68 14.84
CA TRP A 42 16.13 -1.08 14.52
C TRP A 42 17.17 -0.34 15.38
N VAL A 43 17.03 0.97 15.58
CA VAL A 43 17.92 1.76 16.46
C VAL A 43 17.84 1.24 17.90
N VAL A 44 16.62 1.06 18.43
CA VAL A 44 16.39 0.53 19.78
C VAL A 44 16.97 -0.88 19.93
N THR A 45 16.75 -1.74 18.94
CA THR A 45 17.26 -3.12 18.96
C THR A 45 18.78 -3.17 18.93
N ASN A 46 19.45 -2.28 18.20
CA ASN A 46 20.91 -2.21 18.19
C ASN A 46 21.47 -1.71 19.53
N ALA A 47 20.84 -0.70 20.14
CA ALA A 47 21.23 -0.22 21.46
C ALA A 47 21.12 -1.32 22.52
N ILE A 48 19.99 -2.03 22.56
CA ILE A 48 19.79 -3.19 23.46
C ILE A 48 20.72 -4.35 23.09
N GLY A 49 20.92 -4.58 21.78
CA GLY A 49 21.81 -5.59 21.22
C GLY A 49 23.26 -5.44 21.69
N PHE A 50 23.71 -4.20 21.91
CA PHE A 50 25.02 -3.90 22.48
C PHE A 50 25.13 -4.40 23.93
N PHE A 51 24.14 -4.12 24.77
CA PHE A 51 24.12 -4.58 26.17
C PHE A 51 23.88 -6.10 26.32
N THR A 52 23.24 -6.73 25.34
CA THR A 52 22.88 -8.16 25.37
C THR A 52 23.87 -9.06 24.62
N PHE A 53 25.08 -8.57 24.33
CA PHE A 53 26.13 -9.29 23.59
C PHE A 53 25.64 -9.91 22.26
N GLY A 54 24.70 -9.25 21.58
CA GLY A 54 24.20 -9.68 20.28
C GLY A 54 23.11 -10.75 20.28
N ILE A 55 22.60 -11.21 21.43
CA ILE A 55 21.47 -12.17 21.47
C ILE A 55 20.23 -11.57 20.80
N THR A 56 19.92 -10.31 21.10
CA THR A 56 18.79 -9.57 20.52
C THR A 56 18.90 -9.42 19.00
N LYS A 57 20.12 -9.48 18.43
CA LYS A 57 20.31 -9.39 16.97
C LYS A 57 19.72 -10.58 16.21
N LYS A 58 19.54 -11.75 16.86
CA LYS A 58 18.87 -12.91 16.26
C LYS A 58 17.38 -12.66 15.98
N ALA A 59 16.76 -11.70 16.67
CA ALA A 59 15.37 -11.34 16.47
C ALA A 59 15.15 -10.37 15.28
N ILE A 60 16.22 -9.79 14.72
CA ILE A 60 16.14 -8.78 13.65
C ILE A 60 15.28 -9.21 12.44
N PRO A 61 15.39 -10.46 11.92
CA PRO A 61 14.56 -10.90 10.79
C PRO A 61 13.05 -10.83 11.06
N PHE A 62 12.64 -10.94 12.33
CA PHE A 62 11.23 -10.93 12.73
C PHE A 62 10.70 -9.53 13.01
N ILE A 63 11.55 -8.52 13.11
CA ILE A 63 11.14 -7.14 13.43
C ILE A 63 10.20 -6.60 12.35
N LEU A 64 10.60 -6.72 11.09
CA LEU A 64 9.85 -6.18 9.96
C LEU A 64 8.43 -6.79 9.84
N PRO A 65 8.24 -8.13 9.82
CA PRO A 65 6.89 -8.69 9.76
C PRO A 65 6.02 -8.32 10.97
N VAL A 66 6.61 -8.24 12.17
CA VAL A 66 5.87 -7.83 13.37
C VAL A 66 5.38 -6.38 13.25
N ILE A 67 6.24 -5.46 12.81
CA ILE A 67 5.87 -4.05 12.64
C ILE A 67 4.75 -3.89 11.63
N LEU A 68 4.79 -4.63 10.52
CA LEU A 68 3.75 -4.59 9.50
C LEU A 68 2.40 -5.04 10.06
N ILE A 69 2.39 -6.18 10.75
CA ILE A 69 1.17 -6.72 11.36
C ILE A 69 0.61 -5.72 12.38
N VAL A 70 1.45 -5.19 13.28
CA VAL A 70 1.03 -4.23 14.30
C VAL A 70 0.50 -2.94 13.65
N TYR A 71 1.20 -2.40 12.66
CA TYR A 71 0.76 -1.22 11.93
C TYR A 71 -0.60 -1.44 11.28
N TYR A 72 -0.76 -2.51 10.51
CA TYR A 72 -2.03 -2.77 9.82
C TYR A 72 -3.17 -3.08 10.78
N ILE A 73 -2.95 -3.84 11.87
CA ILE A 73 -3.98 -4.06 12.89
C ILE A 73 -4.43 -2.73 13.49
N TYR A 74 -3.49 -1.87 13.87
CA TYR A 74 -3.81 -0.57 14.45
C TYR A 74 -4.54 0.33 13.46
N SER A 75 -4.08 0.37 12.21
CA SER A 75 -4.66 1.16 11.13
C SER A 75 -6.09 0.71 10.79
N LEU A 76 -6.30 -0.61 10.69
CA LEU A 76 -7.55 -1.23 10.29
C LEU A 76 -8.57 -1.37 11.43
N GLY A 77 -8.13 -1.31 12.69
CA GLY A 77 -9.00 -1.44 13.87
C GLY A 77 -10.01 -0.29 14.05
N GLY A 78 -9.92 0.77 13.24
CA GLY A 78 -10.90 1.86 13.24
C GLY A 78 -12.27 1.48 12.66
N ARG A 79 -13.32 2.25 12.99
CA ARG A 79 -14.72 1.99 12.55
C ARG A 79 -14.92 1.81 11.04
N LYS A 80 -14.00 2.31 10.21
CA LYS A 80 -14.09 2.25 8.75
C LYS A 80 -13.28 1.11 8.12
N GLY A 81 -12.36 0.46 8.85
CA GLY A 81 -11.57 -0.64 8.29
C GLY A 81 -10.72 -0.26 7.08
N ILE A 82 -10.04 0.90 7.11
CA ILE A 82 -9.16 1.38 6.03
C ILE A 82 -7.80 1.78 6.59
N THR A 83 -6.73 1.68 5.79
CA THR A 83 -5.39 2.09 6.24
C THR A 83 -5.29 3.61 6.36
N PHE A 84 -4.27 4.08 7.08
CA PHE A 84 -3.98 5.49 7.25
C PHE A 84 -3.70 6.18 5.91
N GLY A 85 -2.93 5.53 5.02
CA GLY A 85 -2.74 5.98 3.64
C GLY A 85 -4.07 6.10 2.89
N MET A 86 -4.90 5.06 2.93
CA MET A 86 -6.21 5.07 2.26
C MET A 86 -7.11 6.20 2.78
N LYS A 87 -7.12 6.42 4.10
CA LYS A 87 -7.87 7.50 4.75
C LYS A 87 -7.40 8.88 4.30
N LEU A 88 -6.09 9.11 4.25
CA LEU A 88 -5.53 10.41 3.86
C LEU A 88 -5.77 10.74 2.39
N PHE A 89 -5.67 9.74 1.51
CA PHE A 89 -5.94 9.94 0.08
C PHE A 89 -7.41 9.78 -0.29
N LYS A 90 -8.32 9.69 0.70
CA LYS A 90 -9.77 9.59 0.50
C LYS A 90 -10.13 8.48 -0.50
N ILE A 91 -9.62 7.28 -0.27
CA ILE A 91 -9.99 6.09 -1.03
C ILE A 91 -10.51 5.01 -0.09
N ASP A 92 -11.49 4.26 -0.57
CA ASP A 92 -12.08 3.14 0.15
C ASP A 92 -11.99 1.86 -0.67
N LEU A 93 -11.97 0.72 0.02
CA LEU A 93 -11.85 -0.61 -0.55
C LEU A 93 -13.12 -1.40 -0.28
N LEU A 94 -13.86 -1.71 -1.36
CA LEU A 94 -15.10 -2.47 -1.30
C LEU A 94 -14.96 -3.79 -2.04
N ASN A 95 -15.71 -4.80 -1.62
CA ASN A 95 -15.92 -6.01 -2.41
C ASN A 95 -16.82 -5.71 -3.62
N ASN A 96 -16.88 -6.61 -4.61
CA ASN A 96 -17.80 -6.57 -5.74
C ASN A 96 -19.28 -6.41 -5.34
N LYS A 97 -19.65 -6.80 -4.10
CA LYS A 97 -21.00 -6.60 -3.52
C LYS A 97 -21.21 -5.20 -2.89
N ASN A 98 -20.30 -4.26 -3.06
CA ASN A 98 -20.31 -2.92 -2.44
C ASN A 98 -20.24 -2.93 -0.90
N GLN A 99 -19.73 -4.00 -0.32
CA GLN A 99 -19.57 -4.13 1.14
C GLN A 99 -18.11 -3.88 1.52
N SER A 100 -17.89 -3.24 2.67
CA SER A 100 -16.56 -3.13 3.28
C SER A 100 -16.06 -4.53 3.62
N LEU A 101 -14.78 -4.82 3.37
CA LEU A 101 -14.19 -6.09 3.77
C LEU A 101 -14.13 -6.21 5.29
N GLY A 102 -14.13 -7.44 5.79
CA GLY A 102 -13.88 -7.70 7.21
C GLY A 102 -12.43 -7.37 7.59
N ILE A 103 -12.19 -7.06 8.87
CA ILE A 103 -10.82 -6.74 9.38
C ILE A 103 -9.81 -7.84 9.03
N LYS A 104 -10.21 -9.12 9.14
CA LYS A 104 -9.36 -10.26 8.79
C LYS A 104 -9.00 -10.28 7.30
N GLU A 105 -9.98 -10.02 6.43
CA GLU A 105 -9.77 -10.00 4.98
C GLU A 105 -8.86 -8.83 4.58
N LEU A 106 -9.07 -7.65 5.17
CA LEU A 106 -8.21 -6.49 4.95
C LEU A 106 -6.78 -6.72 5.45
N LEU A 107 -6.60 -7.41 6.57
CA LEU A 107 -5.26 -7.78 7.05
C LEU A 107 -4.54 -8.67 6.04
N ILE A 108 -5.21 -9.74 5.57
CA ILE A 108 -4.61 -10.65 4.59
C ILE A 108 -4.34 -9.92 3.27
N TYR A 109 -5.28 -9.08 2.82
CA TYR A 109 -5.11 -8.24 1.63
C TYR A 109 -3.87 -7.33 1.74
N ASN A 110 -3.68 -6.65 2.87
CA ASN A 110 -2.54 -5.76 3.09
C ASN A 110 -1.21 -6.52 3.24
N ILE A 111 -1.21 -7.73 3.82
CA ILE A 111 -0.03 -8.59 3.89
C ILE A 111 0.39 -9.03 2.48
N ILE A 112 -0.57 -9.49 1.67
CA ILE A 112 -0.30 -9.86 0.27
C ILE A 112 0.17 -8.64 -0.52
N PHE A 113 -0.45 -7.48 -0.31
CA PHE A 113 -0.02 -6.22 -0.90
C PHE A 113 1.45 -5.93 -0.56
N PHE A 114 1.85 -6.05 0.71
CA PHE A 114 3.22 -5.80 1.13
C PHE A 114 4.22 -6.82 0.58
N LEU A 115 3.83 -8.08 0.39
CA LEU A 115 4.72 -9.10 -0.17
C LEU A 115 4.88 -8.96 -1.69
N VAL A 116 3.77 -8.70 -2.39
CA VAL A 116 3.75 -8.68 -3.87
C VAL A 116 4.23 -7.35 -4.42
N THR A 117 3.92 -6.22 -3.77
CA THR A 117 4.17 -4.88 -4.33
C THR A 117 5.65 -4.53 -4.45
N PRO A 118 6.54 -4.80 -3.48
CA PRO A 118 7.97 -4.52 -3.63
C PRO A 118 8.60 -5.33 -4.76
N ILE A 119 8.27 -6.62 -4.84
CA ILE A 119 8.75 -7.51 -5.90
C ILE A 119 8.24 -7.01 -7.26
N GLY A 120 6.93 -6.76 -7.38
CA GLY A 120 6.34 -6.28 -8.61
C GLY A 120 6.75 -4.84 -8.98
N ALA A 121 7.16 -4.02 -8.01
CA ALA A 121 7.73 -2.69 -8.27
C ALA A 121 9.16 -2.79 -8.83
N ILE A 122 9.99 -3.72 -8.33
CA ILE A 122 11.35 -3.97 -8.87
C ILE A 122 11.27 -4.37 -10.35
N PHE A 123 10.32 -5.25 -10.71
CA PHE A 123 10.10 -5.66 -12.09
C PHE A 123 9.19 -4.71 -12.89
N LEU A 124 8.76 -3.58 -12.32
CA LEU A 124 7.78 -2.64 -12.87
C LEU A 124 6.38 -3.22 -13.20
N ILE A 125 6.16 -4.51 -12.97
CA ILE A 125 4.90 -5.23 -13.22
C ILE A 125 3.74 -4.61 -12.43
N SER A 126 3.96 -4.21 -11.17
CA SER A 126 2.90 -3.62 -10.33
C SER A 126 2.35 -2.28 -10.84
N ILE A 127 3.09 -1.61 -11.73
CA ILE A 127 2.67 -0.35 -12.35
C ILE A 127 2.14 -0.61 -13.76
N ILE A 128 2.87 -1.41 -14.53
CA ILE A 128 2.55 -1.70 -15.93
C ILE A 128 1.25 -2.50 -16.04
N PHE A 129 1.09 -3.57 -15.25
CA PHE A 129 -0.06 -4.45 -15.35
C PHE A 129 -1.41 -3.74 -15.13
N PRO A 130 -1.58 -2.89 -14.09
CA PRO A 130 -2.78 -2.08 -13.94
C PRO A 130 -3.05 -1.14 -15.12
N LEU A 131 -2.02 -0.59 -15.77
CA LEU A 131 -2.20 0.37 -16.88
C LEU A 131 -2.77 -0.29 -18.15
N PHE A 132 -2.60 -1.60 -18.33
CA PHE A 132 -3.24 -2.35 -19.41
C PHE A 132 -4.72 -2.66 -19.13
N ASN A 133 -5.14 -2.59 -17.87
CA ASN A 133 -6.50 -2.90 -17.48
C ASN A 133 -7.36 -1.63 -17.37
N SER A 134 -8.56 -1.64 -17.94
CA SER A 134 -9.52 -0.52 -17.90
C SER A 134 -9.90 -0.09 -16.48
N GLN A 135 -9.88 -1.02 -15.51
CA GLN A 135 -10.21 -0.75 -14.11
C GLN A 135 -8.98 -0.48 -13.22
N ARG A 136 -7.76 -0.49 -13.77
CA ARG A 136 -6.49 -0.30 -13.02
C ARG A 136 -6.31 -1.22 -11.80
N LYS A 137 -6.88 -2.43 -11.85
CA LYS A 137 -6.78 -3.42 -10.78
C LYS A 137 -5.39 -4.07 -10.74
N CYS A 138 -4.86 -4.25 -9.54
CA CYS A 138 -3.66 -5.05 -9.27
C CYS A 138 -4.03 -6.52 -9.06
N LEU A 139 -3.03 -7.40 -9.01
CA LEU A 139 -3.21 -8.84 -8.78
C LEU A 139 -4.05 -9.16 -7.54
N GLN A 140 -3.76 -8.51 -6.41
CA GLN A 140 -4.51 -8.71 -5.18
C GLN A 140 -5.99 -8.31 -5.30
N ASP A 141 -6.32 -7.34 -6.16
CA ASP A 141 -7.72 -6.94 -6.37
C ASP A 141 -8.53 -8.04 -7.06
N TYR A 142 -7.88 -8.81 -7.94
CA TYR A 142 -8.51 -9.97 -8.58
C TYR A 142 -8.71 -11.12 -7.60
N ILE A 143 -7.72 -11.37 -6.74
CA ILE A 143 -7.79 -12.45 -5.72
C ILE A 143 -8.96 -12.19 -4.75
N PHE A 144 -9.08 -10.96 -4.24
CA PHE A 144 -10.10 -10.60 -3.26
C PHE A 144 -11.40 -10.07 -3.88
N LYS A 145 -11.48 -10.00 -5.21
CA LYS A 145 -12.64 -9.46 -5.94
C LYS A 145 -13.04 -8.07 -5.43
N THR A 146 -12.04 -7.22 -5.24
CA THR A 146 -12.22 -5.87 -4.69
C THR A 146 -12.27 -4.81 -5.78
N LYS A 147 -12.78 -3.64 -5.39
CA LYS A 147 -12.75 -2.41 -6.15
C LYS A 147 -12.48 -1.23 -5.23
N PHE A 148 -11.72 -0.28 -5.74
CA PHE A 148 -11.47 0.98 -5.06
C PHE A 148 -12.50 2.03 -5.48
N ILE A 149 -12.94 2.84 -4.52
CA ILE A 149 -13.79 4.00 -4.76
C ILE A 149 -13.17 5.25 -4.15
N LEU A 150 -13.51 6.42 -4.71
CA LEU A 150 -13.18 7.69 -4.09
C LEU A 150 -14.18 7.97 -2.96
N MET A 151 -13.67 8.44 -1.82
CA MET A 151 -14.49 9.08 -0.81
C MET A 151 -14.59 10.57 -1.18
N ASP A 152 -15.81 11.09 -1.26
CA ASP A 152 -16.07 12.52 -1.47
C ASP A 152 -15.70 13.33 -0.21
#